data_AF-A0A8S0H788-F1
#
_entry.id   AF-A0A8S0H788-F1
#
_cell.length_a   1.000
_cell.length_b   1.000
_cell.length_c   1.000
_cell.angle_alpha   90.00
_cell.angle_beta   90.00
_cell.angle_gamma   90.00
#
_symmetry.space_group_name_H-M   'P 1'
#
loop_
_entity.id
_entity.type
_entity.pdbx_description
1 polymer ?
#
loop_
_entity_poly.entity_id
_entity_poly.type
_entity_poly.pdbx_seq_one_letter_code
_entity_poly.pdbx_strand_id
1 'polypeptide(L)'
;MTASNTHFQATPGRLEQMSTRIAFFIAGFGIAAWAPLVPYAKARAGLDEGTLGLLLLCLGVGSILAMPIAGALAGRFGCRKVMAGGTLLICLALPLLATLTSIPLLMAALFMFGAGLGGVDSTVNLQAVIVERASGKTMMSGFHGLFSLGGIVGAAGSAPCSAWACRHWARPWW
;
A
#
# COMPACT_ATOMS: atom_id res chain seq x y z
N MET A 1 29.98 32.95 -16.01
CA MET A 1 29.41 32.12 -17.09
C MET A 1 29.07 30.78 -16.47
N THR A 2 27.86 30.28 -16.34
CA THR A 2 26.49 30.67 -16.73
C THR A 2 25.59 29.83 -15.81
N ALA A 3 24.59 30.48 -15.20
CA ALA A 3 23.64 29.83 -14.31
C ALA A 3 22.86 28.72 -15.02
N SER A 4 22.73 27.55 -14.39
CA SER A 4 21.72 26.55 -14.71
C SER A 4 20.77 26.35 -13.51
N ASN A 5 20.20 27.46 -13.05
CA ASN A 5 19.01 27.46 -12.19
C ASN A 5 17.78 27.04 -13.02
N THR A 6 17.65 25.76 -13.32
CA THR A 6 16.37 25.18 -13.75
C THR A 6 15.66 24.59 -12.54
N HIS A 7 15.37 25.44 -11.56
CA HIS A 7 14.38 25.13 -10.55
C HIS A 7 13.00 25.18 -11.22
N PHE A 8 12.55 24.05 -11.79
CA PHE A 8 11.13 23.82 -12.04
C PHE A 8 10.40 23.77 -10.68
N GLN A 9 10.15 24.92 -10.06
CA GLN A 9 9.29 25.05 -8.89
C GLN A 9 7.98 25.66 -9.37
N ALA A 10 7.24 24.89 -10.18
CA ALA A 10 5.84 25.18 -10.39
C ALA A 10 5.15 25.05 -9.03
N THR A 11 4.48 26.13 -8.58
CA THR A 11 3.69 26.08 -7.36
C THR A 11 2.64 24.97 -7.54
N PRO A 12 2.60 23.95 -6.66
CA PRO A 12 1.81 22.78 -6.96
C PRO A 12 0.34 23.17 -6.98
N GLY A 13 -0.32 22.83 -8.09
CA GLY A 13 -1.71 23.18 -8.31
C GLY A 13 -2.60 22.56 -7.23
N ARG A 14 -3.79 23.15 -7.01
CA ARG A 14 -4.77 22.58 -6.07
C ARG A 14 -5.05 21.09 -6.34
N LEU A 15 -5.02 20.68 -7.61
CA LEU A 15 -5.20 19.30 -8.04
C LEU A 15 -4.07 18.36 -7.60
N GLU A 16 -2.81 18.81 -7.60
CA GLU A 16 -1.67 17.99 -7.17
C GLU A 16 -1.69 17.76 -5.67
N GLN A 17 -2.02 18.80 -4.90
CA GLN A 17 -2.23 18.69 -3.45
C GLN A 17 -3.39 17.74 -3.12
N MET A 18 -4.51 17.84 -3.84
CA MET A 18 -5.64 16.92 -3.68
C MET A 18 -5.27 15.48 -4.07
N SER A 19 -4.50 15.28 -5.14
CA SER A 19 -4.07 13.95 -5.58
C SER A 19 -3.20 13.27 -4.51
N THR A 20 -2.26 14.00 -3.90
CA THR A 20 -1.45 13.47 -2.80
C THR A 20 -2.30 13.13 -1.58
N ARG A 21 -3.25 14.00 -1.21
CA ARG A 21 -4.19 13.75 -0.10
C ARG A 21 -5.01 12.48 -0.30
N ILE A 22 -5.55 12.29 -1.50
CA ILE A 22 -6.31 11.10 -1.88
C ILE A 22 -5.41 9.86 -1.85
N ALA A 23 -4.16 9.96 -2.32
CA ALA A 23 -3.22 8.84 -2.28
C ALA A 23 -2.94 8.37 -0.83
N PHE A 24 -2.73 9.30 0.11
CA PHE A 24 -2.56 8.96 1.54
C PHE A 24 -3.82 8.31 2.13
N PHE A 25 -5.00 8.83 1.79
CA PHE A 25 -6.27 8.22 2.22
C PHE A 25 -6.42 6.79 1.69
N ILE A 26 -6.16 6.56 0.40
CA ILE A 26 -6.24 5.23 -0.22
C ILE A 26 -5.21 4.27 0.40
N ALA A 27 -3.98 4.75 0.66
CA ALA A 27 -2.95 3.94 1.31
C ALA A 27 -3.38 3.49 2.71
N GLY A 28 -3.91 4.41 3.53
CA GLY A 28 -4.42 4.10 4.86
C GLY A 28 -5.61 3.13 4.82
N PHE A 29 -6.55 3.36 3.90
CA PHE A 29 -7.69 2.46 3.67
C PHE A 29 -7.24 1.06 3.23
N GLY A 30 -6.30 0.96 2.30
CA GLY A 30 -5.80 -0.30 1.77
C GLY A 30 -5.10 -1.16 2.82
N ILE A 31 -4.25 -0.55 3.66
CA ILE A 31 -3.59 -1.24 4.78
C ILE A 31 -4.62 -1.75 5.78
N ALA A 32 -5.60 -0.91 6.15
CA ALA A 32 -6.64 -1.30 7.09
C ALA A 32 -7.59 -2.39 6.52
N ALA A 33 -7.89 -2.35 5.22
CA ALA A 33 -8.69 -3.36 4.54
C ALA A 33 -7.93 -4.69 4.38
N TRP A 34 -6.60 -4.66 4.33
CA TRP A 34 -5.77 -5.86 4.21
C TRP A 34 -5.60 -6.62 5.53
N ALA A 35 -5.52 -5.92 6.67
CA ALA A 35 -5.28 -6.56 7.97
C ALA A 35 -6.26 -7.71 8.31
N PRO A 36 -7.58 -7.61 8.06
CA PRO A 36 -8.52 -8.71 8.28
C PRO A 36 -8.36 -9.91 7.34
N LEU A 37 -7.71 -9.73 6.18
CA LEU A 37 -7.53 -10.80 5.20
C LEU A 37 -6.46 -11.82 5.64
N VAL A 38 -5.50 -11.41 6.47
CA VAL A 38 -4.41 -12.26 6.97
C VAL A 38 -4.94 -13.47 7.76
N PRO A 39 -5.78 -13.32 8.81
CA PRO A 39 -6.32 -14.47 9.54
C PRO A 39 -7.26 -15.33 8.69
N TYR A 40 -7.99 -14.73 7.75
CA TYR A 40 -8.84 -15.49 6.81
C TYR A 40 -8.00 -16.36 5.86
N ALA A 41 -6.90 -15.82 5.34
CA ALA A 41 -5.95 -16.56 4.52
C ALA A 41 -5.29 -17.70 5.32
N LYS A 42 -4.91 -17.46 6.59
CA LYS A 42 -4.40 -18.49 7.49
C LYS A 42 -5.39 -19.65 7.64
N ALA A 43 -6.64 -19.34 7.97
CA ALA A 43 -7.69 -20.34 8.18
C ALA A 43 -7.99 -21.14 6.91
N ARG A 44 -8.06 -20.46 5.76
CA ARG A 44 -8.35 -21.10 4.47
C ARG A 44 -7.21 -22.00 3.97
N ALA A 45 -5.96 -21.59 4.14
CA ALA A 45 -4.81 -22.33 3.67
C ALA A 45 -4.29 -23.37 4.70
N GLY A 46 -4.95 -23.49 5.86
CA GLY A 46 -4.58 -24.45 6.91
C GLY A 46 -3.18 -24.21 7.47
N LEU A 47 -2.72 -22.96 7.49
CA LEU A 47 -1.34 -22.62 7.80
C LEU A 47 -1.09 -22.68 9.31
N ASP A 48 0.05 -23.27 9.68
CA ASP A 48 0.59 -23.17 11.04
C ASP A 48 1.11 -21.75 11.32
N GLU A 49 1.40 -21.47 12.59
CA GLU A 49 1.88 -20.14 13.00
C GLU A 49 3.26 -19.81 12.43
N GLY A 50 4.13 -20.82 12.31
CA GLY A 50 5.47 -20.66 11.75
C GLY A 50 5.45 -20.26 10.27
N THR A 51 4.63 -20.93 9.45
CA THR A 51 4.49 -20.61 8.02
C THR A 51 3.85 -19.26 7.83
N LEU A 52 2.83 -18.89 8.62
CA LEU A 52 2.26 -17.54 8.56
C LEU A 52 3.32 -16.48 8.86
N GLY A 53 4.14 -16.68 9.89
CA GLY A 53 5.26 -15.80 10.21
C GLY A 53 6.25 -15.66 9.05
N LEU A 54 6.59 -16.78 8.39
CA LEU A 54 7.48 -16.78 7.23
C LEU A 54 6.87 -16.04 6.02
N LEU A 55 5.57 -16.20 5.76
CA LEU A 55 4.87 -15.47 4.69
C LEU A 55 4.87 -13.96 4.94
N LEU A 56 4.62 -13.55 6.19
CA LEU A 56 4.68 -12.13 6.59
C LEU A 56 6.11 -11.59 6.51
N LEU A 57 7.11 -12.42 6.83
CA LEU A 57 8.52 -12.06 6.64
C LEU A 57 8.82 -11.82 5.15
N CYS A 58 8.37 -12.70 4.25
CA CYS A 58 8.54 -12.52 2.80
C CYS A 58 7.89 -11.21 2.31
N LEU A 59 6.70 -10.89 2.81
CA LEU A 59 6.05 -9.61 2.53
C LEU A 59 6.89 -8.42 3.01
N GLY A 60 7.40 -8.47 4.24
CA GLY A 60 8.25 -7.43 4.82
C GLY A 60 9.55 -7.24 4.04
N VAL A 61 10.24 -8.34 3.70
CA VAL A 61 11.48 -8.31 2.92
C VAL A 61 11.23 -7.73 1.53
N GLY A 62 10.17 -8.15 0.85
CA GLY A 62 9.79 -7.59 -0.46
C GLY A 62 9.56 -6.09 -0.39
N SER A 63 8.85 -5.63 0.64
CA SER A 63 8.59 -4.21 0.89
C SER A 63 9.90 -3.42 1.08
N ILE A 64 10.75 -3.84 2.01
CA ILE A 64 12.02 -3.16 2.33
C ILE A 64 12.94 -3.07 1.10
N LEU A 65 13.04 -4.15 0.32
CA LEU A 65 13.86 -4.16 -0.89
C LEU A 65 13.30 -3.24 -1.99
N ALA A 66 11.97 -3.11 -2.07
CA ALA A 66 11.33 -2.26 -3.05
C ALA A 66 11.42 -0.77 -2.74
N MET A 67 11.52 -0.37 -1.46
CA MET A 67 11.61 1.04 -1.06
C MET A 67 12.73 1.84 -1.78
N PRO A 68 14.01 1.41 -1.76
CA PRO A 68 15.08 2.14 -2.44
C PRO A 68 14.92 2.10 -3.97
N ILE A 69 14.43 0.99 -4.51
CA ILE A 69 14.19 0.82 -5.95
C ILE A 69 13.11 1.81 -6.41
N ALA A 70 12.00 1.90 -5.66
CA ALA A 70 10.91 2.81 -5.94
C ALA A 70 11.37 4.27 -5.86
N GLY A 71 12.22 4.63 -4.89
CA GLY A 71 12.82 5.96 -4.81
C GLY A 71 13.68 6.32 -6.03
N ALA A 72 14.54 5.40 -6.47
CA ALA A 72 15.35 5.58 -7.67
C ALA A 72 14.50 5.68 -8.94
N LEU A 73 13.48 4.84 -9.07
CA LEU A 73 12.55 4.86 -10.20
C LEU A 73 11.70 6.14 -10.19
N ALA A 74 11.28 6.63 -9.03
CA ALA A 74 10.48 7.85 -8.91
C ALA A 74 11.29 9.07 -9.35
N GLY A 75 12.58 9.11 -9.01
CA GLY A 75 13.49 10.16 -9.48
C GLY A 75 13.72 10.14 -11.00
N ARG A 76 13.66 8.98 -11.65
CA ARG A 76 13.89 8.83 -13.10
C ARG A 76 12.64 8.94 -13.96
N PHE A 77 11.53 8.33 -13.54
CA PHE A 77 10.31 8.18 -14.33
C PHE A 77 9.13 9.00 -13.79
N GLY A 78 9.29 9.60 -12.61
CA GLY A 78 8.26 10.34 -11.89
C GLY A 78 7.39 9.45 -11.01
N CYS A 79 6.92 10.02 -9.89
CA CYS A 79 6.12 9.32 -8.87
C CYS A 79 4.85 8.69 -9.44
N ARG A 80 4.17 9.35 -10.39
CA ARG A 80 2.91 8.86 -10.98
C ARG A 80 3.06 7.49 -11.64
N LYS A 81 4.11 7.28 -12.43
CA LYS A 81 4.33 6.01 -13.16
C LYS A 81 4.70 4.89 -12.20
N VAL A 82 5.52 5.20 -11.19
CA VAL A 82 5.95 4.22 -10.18
C VAL A 82 4.77 3.80 -9.29
N MET A 83 3.94 4.74 -8.83
CA MET A 83 2.72 4.41 -8.09
C MET A 83 1.77 3.54 -8.92
N ALA A 84 1.55 3.87 -10.20
CA ALA A 84 0.70 3.07 -11.08
C ALA A 84 1.27 1.65 -11.27
N GLY A 85 2.56 1.52 -11.52
CA GLY A 85 3.23 0.22 -11.66
C GLY A 85 3.15 -0.63 -10.40
N GLY A 86 3.40 -0.03 -9.23
CA GLY A 86 3.29 -0.73 -7.94
C GLY A 86 1.84 -1.12 -7.60
N THR A 87 0.86 -0.26 -7.93
CA THR A 87 -0.56 -0.57 -7.77
C THR A 87 -1.00 -1.73 -8.67
N LEU A 88 -0.54 -1.75 -9.92
CA LEU A 88 -0.77 -2.87 -10.83
C LEU A 88 -0.17 -4.17 -10.30
N LEU A 89 1.05 -4.12 -9.75
CA LEU A 89 1.69 -5.28 -9.12
C LEU A 89 0.85 -5.82 -7.95
N ILE A 90 0.34 -4.93 -7.09
CA ILE A 90 -0.58 -5.29 -6.00
C ILE A 90 -1.85 -5.96 -6.56
N CYS A 91 -2.48 -5.35 -7.57
CA CYS A 91 -3.70 -5.87 -8.18
C CYS A 91 -3.49 -7.25 -8.82
N LEU A 92 -2.33 -7.52 -9.42
CA LEU A 92 -2.00 -8.82 -10.00
C LEU A 92 -1.67 -9.88 -8.93
N ALA A 93 -1.08 -9.47 -7.80
CA ALA A 93 -0.76 -10.38 -6.71
C ALA A 93 -2.00 -10.83 -5.93
N LEU A 94 -3.07 -10.03 -5.87
CA LEU A 94 -4.31 -10.37 -5.16
C LEU A 94 -5.00 -11.65 -5.68
N PRO A 95 -5.25 -11.83 -7.00
CA PRO A 95 -5.76 -13.09 -7.54
C PRO A 95 -4.85 -14.28 -7.25
N LEU A 96 -3.52 -14.10 -7.36
CA LEU A 96 -2.55 -15.15 -7.09
C LEU A 96 -2.65 -15.63 -5.63
N LEU A 97 -2.72 -14.70 -4.67
CA LEU A 97 -2.95 -15.02 -3.26
C LEU A 97 -4.30 -15.71 -3.03
N ALA A 98 -5.30 -15.39 -3.85
CA ALA A 98 -6.63 -15.98 -3.74
C ALA A 98 -6.75 -17.36 -4.41
N THR A 99 -5.89 -17.75 -5.36
CA THR A 99 -6.01 -19.02 -6.09
C THR A 99 -4.96 -20.05 -5.70
N LEU A 100 -3.80 -19.62 -5.22
CA LEU A 100 -2.67 -20.51 -4.91
C LEU A 100 -2.83 -21.20 -3.56
N THR A 101 -2.52 -22.49 -3.52
CA THR A 101 -2.49 -23.31 -2.29
C THR A 101 -1.08 -23.78 -1.93
N SER A 102 -0.13 -23.69 -2.86
CA SER A 102 1.26 -24.09 -2.62
C SER A 102 2.02 -23.02 -1.84
N ILE A 103 2.64 -23.41 -0.71
CA ILE A 103 3.38 -22.50 0.19
C ILE A 103 4.48 -21.72 -0.55
N PRO A 104 5.34 -22.31 -1.42
CA PRO A 104 6.38 -21.55 -2.10
C PRO A 104 5.83 -20.49 -3.07
N LEU A 105 4.70 -20.79 -3.73
CA LEU A 105 4.05 -19.84 -4.64
C LEU A 105 3.36 -18.71 -3.85
N LEU A 106 2.80 -19.03 -2.67
CA LEU A 106 2.29 -18.02 -1.74
C LEU A 106 3.42 -17.10 -1.25
N MET A 107 4.59 -17.63 -0.87
CA MET A 107 5.76 -16.84 -0.49
C MET A 107 6.16 -15.85 -1.60
N ALA A 108 6.23 -16.32 -2.85
CA ALA A 108 6.56 -15.49 -4.01
C ALA A 108 5.48 -14.42 -4.27
N ALA A 109 4.19 -14.78 -4.17
CA ALA A 109 3.08 -13.85 -4.34
C ALA A 109 3.06 -12.78 -3.24
N LEU A 110 3.28 -13.14 -1.98
CA LEU A 110 3.39 -12.20 -0.85
C LEU A 110 4.63 -11.32 -0.95
N PHE A 111 5.75 -11.85 -1.45
CA PHE A 111 6.94 -11.05 -1.73
C PHE A 111 6.66 -9.99 -2.79
N MET A 112 6.04 -10.35 -3.92
CA MET A 112 5.65 -9.40 -4.98
C MET A 112 4.62 -8.38 -4.48
N PHE A 113 3.64 -8.83 -3.71
CA PHE A 113 2.64 -7.97 -3.08
C PHE A 113 3.29 -6.97 -2.11
N GLY A 114 4.21 -7.44 -1.26
CA GLY A 114 4.99 -6.61 -0.35
C GLY A 114 5.86 -5.60 -1.09
N ALA A 115 6.53 -6.00 -2.17
CA ALA A 115 7.30 -5.10 -3.02
C ALA A 115 6.44 -4.00 -3.65
N GLY A 116 5.23 -4.35 -4.11
CA GLY A 116 4.25 -3.38 -4.60
C GLY A 116 3.83 -2.40 -3.50
N LEU A 117 3.45 -2.91 -2.32
CA LEU A 117 3.03 -2.09 -1.18
C LEU A 117 4.13 -1.12 -0.73
N GLY A 118 5.33 -1.61 -0.45
CA GLY A 118 6.46 -0.79 -0.02
C GLY A 118 6.88 0.24 -1.07
N GLY A 119 6.84 -0.16 -2.35
CA GLY A 119 7.16 0.72 -3.45
C GLY A 119 6.15 1.86 -3.63
N VAL A 120 4.84 1.55 -3.58
CA VAL A 120 3.78 2.56 -3.66
C VAL A 120 3.85 3.50 -2.46
N ASP A 121 3.95 2.98 -1.24
CA ASP A 121 3.98 3.78 -0.02
C ASP A 121 5.18 4.76 0.00
N SER A 122 6.37 4.25 -0.31
CA SER A 122 7.58 5.08 -0.42
C SER A 122 7.42 6.18 -1.48
N THR A 123 6.80 5.86 -2.62
CA THR A 123 6.59 6.81 -3.71
C THR A 123 5.54 7.87 -3.36
N VAL A 124 4.48 7.50 -2.65
CA VAL A 124 3.46 8.43 -2.14
C VAL A 124 4.08 9.41 -1.15
N ASN A 125 4.94 8.92 -0.25
CA ASN A 125 5.68 9.76 0.69
C ASN A 125 6.65 10.71 -0.03
N LEU A 126 7.37 10.24 -1.05
CA LEU A 126 8.21 11.08 -1.90
C LEU A 126 7.40 12.18 -2.61
N GLN A 127 6.23 11.82 -3.16
CA GLN A 127 5.32 12.78 -3.80
C GLN A 127 4.84 13.84 -2.80
N ALA A 128 4.54 13.47 -1.56
CA ALA A 128 4.20 14.43 -0.51
C ALA A 128 5.32 15.41 -0.20
N VAL A 129 6.57 14.93 -0.08
CA VAL A 129 7.73 15.80 0.14
C VAL A 129 7.93 16.78 -1.02
N ILE A 130 7.75 16.33 -2.27
CA ILE A 130 7.85 17.19 -3.46
C ILE A 130 6.79 18.29 -3.42
N VAL A 131 5.52 17.93 -3.13
CA VAL A 131 4.40 18.87 -3.06
C VAL A 131 4.55 19.84 -1.88
N GLU A 132 5.01 19.36 -0.73
CA GLU A 132 5.33 20.18 0.44
C GLU A 132 6.39 21.24 0.11
N ARG A 133 7.54 20.81 -0.40
CA ARG A 133 8.65 21.72 -0.76
C ARG A 133 8.22 22.76 -1.79
N ALA A 134 7.48 22.35 -2.82
CA ALA A 134 7.03 23.26 -3.86
C ALA A 134 5.94 24.23 -3.41
N SER A 135 5.18 23.89 -2.36
CA SER A 135 4.16 24.78 -1.77
C SER A 135 4.72 25.78 -0.76
N GLY A 136 5.93 25.55 -0.25
CA GLY A 136 6.55 26.34 0.83
C GLY A 136 5.84 26.19 2.19
N LYS A 137 4.93 25.23 2.36
CA LYS A 137 4.15 25.01 3.58
C LYS A 137 4.35 23.59 4.08
N THR A 138 4.47 23.43 5.40
CA THR A 138 4.47 22.11 6.04
C THR A 138 3.08 21.48 5.93
N MET A 139 2.95 20.41 5.16
CA MET A 139 1.68 19.73 4.87
C MET A 139 1.69 18.23 5.23
N MET A 140 2.85 17.68 5.56
CA MET A 140 3.06 16.27 5.86
C MET A 140 2.17 15.77 7.01
N SER A 141 1.96 16.59 8.05
CA SER A 141 1.04 16.24 9.15
C SER A 141 -0.41 16.07 8.67
N GLY A 142 -0.86 16.92 7.74
CA GLY A 142 -2.20 16.82 7.14
C GLY A 142 -2.35 15.61 6.22
N PHE A 143 -1.30 15.23 5.49
CA PHE A 143 -1.29 14.01 4.67
C PHE A 143 -1.38 12.75 5.55
N HIS A 144 -0.58 12.67 6.62
CA HIS A 144 -0.69 11.55 7.57
C HIS A 144 -2.02 11.55 8.34
N GLY A 145 -2.61 12.73 8.62
CA GLY A 145 -3.96 12.81 9.18
C GLY A 145 -5.01 12.13 8.29
N LEU A 146 -4.90 12.28 6.97
CA LEU A 146 -5.77 11.60 6.00
C LEU A 146 -5.48 10.11 5.88
N PHE A 147 -4.23 9.69 6.02
CA PHE A 147 -3.88 8.27 6.13
C PHE A 147 -4.56 7.63 7.34
N SER A 148 -4.49 8.26 8.50
CA SER A 148 -5.20 7.78 9.71
C SER A 148 -6.71 7.75 9.51
N LEU A 149 -7.29 8.77 8.87
CA LEU A 149 -8.71 8.79 8.54
C LEU A 149 -9.08 7.64 7.59
N GLY A 150 -8.28 7.39 6.56
CA GLY A 150 -8.43 6.26 5.65
C GLY A 150 -8.36 4.92 6.39
N GLY A 151 -7.43 4.80 7.35
CA GLY A 151 -7.31 3.62 8.21
C GLY A 151 -8.55 3.38 9.07
N ILE A 152 -9.10 4.44 9.69
CA ILE A 152 -10.35 4.36 10.47
C ILE A 152 -11.51 3.93 9.57
N VAL A 153 -11.67 4.56 8.40
CA VAL A 153 -12.74 4.22 7.45
C VAL A 153 -12.57 2.81 6.90
N GLY A 154 -11.34 2.37 6.62
CA GLY A 154 -11.03 1.02 6.16
C GLY A 154 -11.33 -0.03 7.22
N ALA A 155 -10.96 0.21 8.48
CA ALA A 155 -11.28 -0.67 9.60
C ALA A 155 -12.79 -0.69 9.88
N ALA A 156 -13.45 0.47 9.87
CA ALA A 156 -14.88 0.60 10.09
C ALA A 156 -15.72 0.03 8.94
N GLY A 157 -15.22 0.04 7.71
CA GLY A 157 -15.88 -0.56 6.54
C GLY A 157 -15.66 -2.08 6.42
N SER A 158 -14.50 -2.58 6.84
CA SER A 158 -14.19 -4.01 6.83
C SER A 158 -14.81 -4.76 8.02
N ALA A 159 -14.96 -4.11 9.19
CA ALA A 159 -15.53 -4.75 10.38
C ALA A 159 -17.00 -5.24 10.22
N PRO A 160 -17.93 -4.47 9.61
CA PRO A 160 -19.30 -4.95 9.35
C PRO A 160 -19.35 -6.12 8.38
N CYS A 161 -18.50 -6.13 7.34
CA CYS A 161 -18.46 -7.20 6.34
C CYS A 161 -17.93 -8.51 6.96
N SER A 162 -16.87 -8.43 7.75
CA SER A 162 -16.33 -9.57 8.51
C SER A 162 -17.32 -10.06 9.58
N ALA A 163 -18.00 -9.15 10.28
CA ALA A 163 -19.02 -9.50 11.27
C ALA A 163 -20.29 -10.07 10.65
N TRP A 164 -20.68 -9.61 9.45
CA TRP A 164 -21.81 -10.16 8.69
C TRP A 164 -21.47 -11.54 8.12
N ALA A 165 -20.28 -11.72 7.55
CA ALA A 165 -19.76 -13.02 7.10
C ALA A 165 -19.69 -14.02 8.25
N CYS A 166 -19.16 -13.62 9.40
CA CYS A 166 -19.12 -14.47 10.60
C CYS A 166 -20.54 -14.82 11.09
N ARG A 167 -21.49 -13.87 11.09
CA ARG A 167 -22.89 -14.14 11.47
C ARG A 167 -23.67 -15.01 10.48
N HIS A 168 -23.38 -14.94 9.18
CA HIS A 168 -24.11 -15.69 8.15
C HIS A 168 -23.50 -17.07 7.84
N TRP A 169 -22.17 -17.21 7.96
CA TRP A 169 -21.47 -18.48 7.70
C TRP A 169 -21.21 -19.31 8.97
N ALA A 170 -21.32 -18.73 10.17
CA ALA A 170 -21.29 -19.49 11.43
C ALA A 170 -22.69 -19.89 11.94
N ARG A 171 -23.65 -20.16 11.04
CA ARG A 171 -24.82 -20.95 11.42
C ARG A 171 -24.39 -22.42 11.37
N PRO A 172 -24.35 -23.14 12.50
CA PRO A 172 -24.03 -24.55 12.50
C PRO A 172 -25.12 -25.27 11.70
N TRP A 173 -24.72 -25.89 10.58
CA TRP A 173 -25.38 -27.11 10.16
C TRP A 173 -24.84 -28.15 11.14
N TRP A 174 -25.75 -28.80 11.89
CA TRP A 174 -25.58 -29.66 13.09
C TRP A 174 -25.17 -28.98 14.41
#